data_AF-A0A8T7BMB8-F1
#
_entry.id   AF-A0A8T7BMB8-F1
#
_cell.length_a   1.000
_cell.length_b   1.000
_cell.length_c   1.000
_cell.angle_alpha   90.00
_cell.angle_beta   90.00
_cell.angle_gamma   90.00
#
_symmetry.space_group_name_H-M   'P 1'
#
loop_
_entity.id
_entity.type
_entity.pdbx_description
1 polymer ?
#
loop_
_entity_poly.entity_id
_entity_poly.type
_entity_poly.pdbx_seq_one_letter_code
_entity_poly.pdbx_strand_id
1 'polypeptide(L)'
;MLEQLTQYKIARRDLLVNSLKGGGALVLGASLPIDALMAAGHDLPPARDLDPTNLSTWIAVHKDGSVTAYWGKMDMGQGVDTAIAQLVAEELDVDIERVNTFFGDSFVAADQGGASGSTGCSNSGVALRQAAAEARMVLVDK
;
A
#
# COMPACT_ATOMS: atom_id res chain seq x y z
N MET A 1 -14.52 -26.34 73.45
CA MET A 1 -15.50 -25.57 72.67
C MET A 1 -14.74 -24.44 71.98
N LEU A 2 -14.47 -24.62 70.67
CA LEU A 2 -14.24 -23.63 69.59
C LEU A 2 -13.19 -22.51 69.83
N GLU A 3 -12.26 -22.12 68.95
CA GLU A 3 -11.92 -22.41 67.55
C GLU A 3 -10.53 -21.78 67.33
N GLN A 4 -9.61 -22.46 66.62
CA GLN A 4 -8.33 -21.88 66.21
C GLN A 4 -8.54 -20.98 64.99
N LEU A 5 -8.22 -19.68 65.09
CA LEU A 5 -8.20 -18.76 63.95
C LEU A 5 -6.91 -18.95 63.14
N THR A 6 -6.99 -19.79 62.11
CA THR A 6 -5.90 -20.04 61.15
C THR A 6 -5.60 -18.78 60.34
N GLN A 7 -4.39 -18.24 60.53
CA GLN A 7 -3.88 -17.09 59.78
C GLN A 7 -3.66 -17.47 58.30
N TYR A 8 -4.51 -16.92 57.42
CA TYR A 8 -4.43 -17.15 55.97
C TYR A 8 -3.26 -16.35 55.36
N LYS A 9 -2.10 -17.00 55.16
CA LYS A 9 -0.98 -16.44 54.42
C LYS A 9 -1.25 -16.54 52.91
N ILE A 10 -1.65 -15.45 52.28
CA ILE A 10 -1.77 -15.37 50.81
C ILE A 10 -0.37 -15.48 50.20
N ALA A 11 -0.07 -16.61 49.55
CA ALA A 11 1.14 -16.77 48.77
C ALA A 11 0.96 -16.12 47.39
N ARG A 12 2.03 -15.53 46.83
CA ARG A 12 2.03 -14.90 45.49
C ARG A 12 1.51 -15.83 44.38
N ARG A 13 1.59 -17.14 44.59
CA ARG A 13 1.09 -18.18 43.69
C ARG A 13 -0.44 -18.31 43.71
N ASP A 14 -1.10 -18.06 44.84
CA ASP A 14 -2.56 -18.08 44.96
C ASP A 14 -3.22 -16.88 44.28
N LEU A 15 -2.51 -15.74 44.24
CA LEU A 15 -2.96 -14.54 43.54
C LEU A 15 -3.02 -14.77 42.02
N LEU A 16 -2.04 -15.48 41.45
CA LEU A 16 -2.00 -15.86 40.02
C LEU A 16 -3.03 -16.94 39.66
N VAL A 17 -3.23 -17.93 40.53
CA VAL A 17 -4.19 -19.02 40.29
C VAL A 17 -5.64 -18.52 40.40
N ASN A 18 -5.93 -17.57 41.30
CA ASN A 18 -7.26 -16.99 41.43
C ASN A 18 -7.56 -15.91 40.37
N SER A 19 -6.55 -15.15 39.91
CA SER A 19 -6.74 -14.19 38.81
C SER A 19 -7.01 -14.84 37.45
N LEU A 20 -6.59 -16.10 37.26
CA LEU A 20 -6.92 -16.89 36.06
C LEU A 20 -8.30 -17.54 36.11
N LYS A 21 -8.88 -17.76 37.31
CA LYS A 21 -10.22 -18.35 37.49
C LYS A 21 -11.35 -17.34 37.37
N GLY A 22 -11.12 -16.08 37.74
CA GLY A 22 -12.04 -14.99 37.46
C GLY A 22 -11.60 -14.28 36.19
N GLY A 23 -12.22 -14.59 35.05
CA GLY A 23 -11.86 -14.06 33.73
C GLY A 23 -11.83 -12.53 33.66
N GLY A 24 -10.70 -11.93 34.05
CA GLY A 24 -10.44 -10.50 33.92
C GLY A 24 -9.73 -10.23 32.60
N ALA A 25 -10.35 -9.41 31.74
CA ALA A 25 -9.71 -8.86 30.56
C ALA A 25 -8.96 -7.58 30.91
N LEU A 26 -7.69 -7.45 30.49
CA LEU A 26 -6.98 -6.19 30.50
C LEU A 26 -7.31 -5.44 29.21
N VAL A 27 -8.09 -4.37 29.30
CA VAL A 27 -8.40 -3.49 28.17
C VAL A 27 -7.48 -2.27 28.24
N LEU A 28 -6.59 -2.13 27.26
CA LEU A 28 -5.76 -0.93 27.07
C LEU A 28 -6.41 -0.05 26.00
N GLY A 29 -6.95 1.10 26.42
CA GLY A 29 -7.43 2.13 25.50
C GLY A 29 -6.40 3.25 25.38
N ALA A 30 -5.86 3.46 24.19
CA ALA A 30 -5.08 4.65 23.88
C ALA A 30 -5.95 5.59 23.03
N SER A 31 -6.12 6.84 23.48
CA SER A 31 -6.72 7.91 22.67
C SER A 31 -5.58 8.82 22.23
N LEU A 32 -5.16 8.69 20.98
CA LEU A 32 -4.27 9.66 20.35
C LEU A 32 -5.16 10.75 19.74
N PRO A 33 -4.96 12.03 20.08
CA PRO A 33 -5.67 13.10 19.40
C PRO A 33 -5.32 13.03 17.91
N ILE A 34 -6.32 13.12 17.04
CA ILE A 34 -6.15 13.07 15.57
C ILE A 34 -5.12 14.12 15.13
N ASP A 35 -5.09 15.27 15.79
CA ASP A 35 -4.12 16.33 15.54
C ASP A 35 -2.67 15.87 15.76
N ALA A 36 -2.39 15.03 16.76
CA ALA A 36 -1.05 14.50 16.99
C ALA A 36 -0.66 13.43 15.96
N LEU A 37 -1.63 12.68 15.41
CA LEU A 37 -1.40 11.74 14.32
C LEU A 37 -1.11 12.47 13.00
N MET A 38 -1.82 13.56 12.73
CA MET A 38 -1.64 14.40 11.55
C MET A 38 -0.34 15.23 11.63
N ALA A 39 0.01 15.73 12.82
CA ALA A 39 1.23 16.50 13.07
C ALA A 39 2.50 15.63 13.09
N ALA A 40 2.37 14.31 13.18
CA ALA A 40 3.48 13.37 13.00
C ALA A 40 3.90 13.18 11.52
N GLY A 41 3.42 14.05 10.63
CA GLY A 41 3.92 14.16 9.27
C GLY A 41 5.43 14.38 9.28
N HIS A 42 6.16 13.47 8.64
CA HIS A 42 7.60 13.60 8.46
C HIS A 42 7.87 14.77 7.52
N ASP A 43 8.79 15.67 7.88
CA ASP A 43 9.31 16.74 7.02
C ASP A 43 10.13 16.10 5.90
N LEU A 44 9.45 15.53 4.92
CA LEU A 44 10.06 14.95 3.74
C LEU A 44 10.39 16.09 2.76
N PRO A 45 11.52 16.03 2.05
CA PRO A 45 11.76 16.93 0.94
C PRO A 45 10.56 16.89 -0.01
N PRO A 46 10.19 18.03 -0.63
CA PRO A 46 9.06 18.06 -1.54
C PRO A 46 9.28 16.97 -2.59
N ALA A 47 8.33 16.03 -2.67
CA ALA A 47 8.33 15.04 -3.72
C ALA A 47 8.39 15.77 -5.07
N ARG A 48 9.04 15.15 -6.05
CA ARG A 48 8.96 15.66 -7.42
C ARG A 48 7.49 15.82 -7.78
N ASP A 49 7.10 16.98 -8.29
CA ASP A 49 5.72 17.24 -8.70
C ASP A 49 5.41 16.40 -9.94
N LEU A 50 4.89 15.20 -9.71
CA LEU A 50 4.42 14.29 -10.73
C LEU A 50 2.94 14.55 -10.93
N ASP A 51 2.64 15.43 -11.88
CA ASP A 51 1.27 15.78 -12.24
C ASP A 51 0.55 14.54 -12.84
N PRO A 52 -0.50 14.00 -12.17
CA PRO A 52 -1.25 12.84 -12.65
C PRO A 52 -1.98 13.07 -13.98
N THR A 53 -2.16 14.33 -14.40
CA THR A 53 -2.81 14.66 -15.67
C THR A 53 -1.87 14.57 -16.86
N ASN A 54 -0.55 14.57 -16.63
CA ASN A 54 0.43 14.44 -17.70
C ASN A 54 0.65 12.97 -18.07
N LEU A 55 0.56 12.66 -19.36
CA LEU A 55 0.76 11.32 -19.90
C LEU A 55 2.12 10.72 -19.52
N SER A 56 3.18 11.53 -19.55
CA SER A 56 4.55 11.12 -19.24
C SER A 56 4.76 10.69 -17.79
N THR A 57 3.81 10.99 -16.90
CA THR A 57 3.83 10.54 -15.50
C THR A 57 3.55 9.04 -15.38
N TRP A 58 2.84 8.47 -16.35
CA TRP A 58 2.35 7.09 -16.31
C TRP A 58 3.10 6.17 -17.25
N ILE A 59 3.48 6.68 -18.43
CA ILE A 59 4.05 5.85 -19.49
C ILE A 59 5.10 6.59 -20.31
N ALA A 60 6.15 5.88 -20.69
CA ALA A 60 7.15 6.33 -21.63
C ALA A 60 7.31 5.28 -22.74
N VAL A 61 7.15 5.70 -23.99
CA VAL A 61 7.42 4.87 -25.17
C VAL A 61 8.76 5.30 -25.76
N HIS A 62 9.70 4.36 -25.84
CA HIS A 62 11.06 4.61 -26.29
C HIS A 62 11.20 4.45 -27.79
N LYS A 63 12.27 5.02 -28.36
CA LYS A 63 12.53 4.97 -29.81
C LYS A 63 12.79 3.57 -30.35
N ASP A 64 13.26 2.66 -29.50
CA ASP A 64 13.48 1.25 -29.85
C ASP A 64 12.18 0.41 -29.78
N GLY A 65 11.06 1.04 -29.41
CA GLY A 65 9.76 0.39 -29.26
C GLY A 65 9.59 -0.34 -27.94
N SER A 66 10.50 -0.18 -26.97
CA SER A 66 10.27 -0.58 -25.59
C SER A 66 9.37 0.43 -24.88
N VAL A 67 8.68 -0.02 -23.83
CA VAL A 67 7.73 0.78 -23.07
C VAL A 67 8.10 0.70 -21.59
N THR A 68 8.07 1.83 -20.90
CA THR A 68 8.15 1.88 -19.44
C THR A 68 6.82 2.35 -18.87
N ALA A 69 6.26 1.56 -17.96
CA ALA A 69 5.05 1.91 -17.24
C ALA A 69 5.38 2.17 -15.77
N TYR A 70 4.95 3.33 -15.25
CA TYR A 70 5.27 3.78 -13.89
C TYR A 70 4.11 3.48 -12.94
N TRP A 71 4.38 2.64 -11.94
CA TRP A 71 3.40 2.22 -10.96
C TRP A 71 3.82 2.63 -9.54
N GLY A 72 3.01 3.48 -8.92
CA GLY A 72 3.32 4.11 -7.64
C GLY A 72 3.01 3.28 -6.40
N LYS A 73 2.29 2.16 -6.54
CA LYS A 73 2.05 1.24 -5.41
C LYS A 73 3.15 0.19 -5.37
N MET A 74 3.36 -0.43 -4.22
CA MET A 74 4.26 -1.59 -4.12
C MET A 74 3.52 -2.88 -4.45
N ASP A 75 4.15 -3.78 -5.20
CA ASP A 75 3.75 -5.18 -5.30
C ASP A 75 4.48 -5.99 -4.23
N MET A 76 3.73 -6.77 -3.44
CA MET A 76 4.26 -7.60 -2.35
C MET A 76 4.17 -9.10 -2.67
N GLY A 77 4.14 -9.45 -3.95
CA GLY A 77 4.03 -10.83 -4.44
C GLY A 77 2.62 -11.21 -4.88
N GLN A 78 1.75 -10.24 -5.16
CA GLN A 78 0.43 -10.50 -5.74
C GLN A 78 0.49 -10.69 -7.27
N GLY A 79 1.58 -10.29 -7.92
CA GLY A 79 1.73 -10.36 -9.39
C GLY A 79 1.03 -9.19 -10.10
N VAL A 80 0.97 -8.03 -9.43
CA VAL A 80 0.45 -6.79 -10.02
C VAL A 80 1.37 -6.33 -11.14
N ASP A 81 2.68 -6.55 -11.02
CA ASP A 81 3.66 -6.30 -12.08
C ASP A 81 3.28 -6.89 -13.44
N THR A 82 2.86 -8.14 -13.44
CA THR A 82 2.49 -8.91 -14.62
C THR A 82 1.16 -8.44 -15.15
N ALA A 83 0.17 -8.23 -14.27
CA ALA A 83 -1.15 -7.75 -14.67
C ALA A 83 -1.08 -6.35 -15.30
N ILE A 84 -0.22 -5.48 -14.77
CA ILE A 84 -0.01 -4.14 -15.30
C ILE A 84 0.75 -4.17 -16.63
N ALA A 85 1.77 -5.03 -16.75
CA ALA A 85 2.47 -5.21 -18.03
C ALA A 85 1.52 -5.69 -19.13
N GLN A 86 0.65 -6.67 -18.83
CA GLN A 86 -0.39 -7.16 -19.75
C GLN A 86 -1.36 -6.05 -20.16
N LEU A 87 -1.87 -5.30 -19.19
CA LEU A 87 -2.79 -4.19 -19.43
C LEU A 87 -2.18 -3.13 -20.36
N VAL A 88 -0.93 -2.74 -20.13
CA VAL A 88 -0.25 -1.74 -20.98
C VAL A 88 0.05 -2.31 -22.37
N ALA A 89 0.48 -3.57 -22.46
CA ALA A 89 0.74 -4.25 -23.72
C ALA A 89 -0.52 -4.33 -24.59
N GLU A 90 -1.67 -4.68 -24.00
CA GLU A 90 -2.96 -4.75 -24.68
C GLU A 90 -3.39 -3.39 -25.23
N GLU A 91 -3.30 -2.33 -24.42
CA GLU A 91 -3.72 -0.99 -24.84
C GLU A 91 -2.80 -0.40 -25.91
N LEU A 92 -1.50 -0.72 -25.89
CA LEU A 92 -0.52 -0.26 -26.89
C LEU A 92 -0.42 -1.17 -28.12
N ASP A 93 -1.01 -2.37 -28.10
CA ASP A 93 -0.89 -3.40 -29.14
C ASP A 93 0.58 -3.80 -29.41
N VAL A 94 1.32 -4.09 -28.33
CA VAL A 94 2.73 -4.51 -28.37
C VAL A 94 2.92 -5.85 -27.66
N ASP A 95 4.04 -6.52 -27.94
CA ASP A 95 4.45 -7.69 -27.18
C ASP A 95 4.72 -7.31 -25.72
N ILE A 96 4.26 -8.14 -24.78
CA ILE A 96 4.45 -7.94 -23.35
C ILE A 96 5.94 -7.88 -22.98
N GLU A 97 6.81 -8.58 -23.71
CA GLU A 97 8.26 -8.55 -23.48
C GLU A 97 8.87 -7.15 -23.71
N ARG A 98 8.15 -6.25 -24.38
CA ARG A 98 8.57 -4.85 -24.56
C ARG A 98 8.15 -3.93 -23.44
N VAL A 99 7.31 -4.39 -22.51
CA VAL A 99 6.78 -3.57 -21.41
C VAL A 99 7.56 -3.84 -20.13
N ASN A 100 8.30 -2.83 -19.69
CA ASN A 100 8.96 -2.81 -18.40
C ASN A 100 8.13 -2.01 -17.41
N THR A 101 7.81 -2.61 -16.26
CA THR A 101 7.05 -1.95 -15.20
C THR A 101 7.98 -1.51 -14.07
N PHE A 102 7.86 -0.26 -13.65
CA PHE A 102 8.67 0.32 -12.57
C PHE A 102 7.80 0.53 -11.33
N PHE A 103 8.26 0.04 -10.17
CA PHE A 103 7.50 0.01 -8.93
C PHE A 103 8.20 0.75 -7.80
N GLY A 104 7.41 1.38 -6.93
CA GLY A 104 7.85 1.75 -5.57
C GLY A 104 8.87 2.88 -5.46
N ASP A 105 9.10 3.64 -6.53
CA ASP A 105 9.96 4.82 -6.53
C ASP A 105 9.14 6.10 -6.71
N SER A 106 9.00 6.87 -5.63
CA SER A 106 8.24 8.12 -5.58
C SER A 106 8.92 9.28 -6.33
N PHE A 107 10.16 9.13 -6.79
CA PHE A 107 10.80 10.11 -7.67
C PHE A 107 10.36 10.00 -9.13
N VAL A 108 9.81 8.85 -9.54
CA VAL A 108 9.47 8.56 -10.93
C VAL A 108 8.02 8.13 -11.16
N ALA A 109 7.33 7.63 -10.13
CA ALA A 109 5.94 7.18 -10.23
C ALA A 109 5.01 8.02 -9.34
N ALA A 110 3.86 8.42 -9.89
CA ALA A 110 2.84 9.18 -9.16
C ALA A 110 2.32 8.40 -7.94
N ASP A 111 2.01 9.12 -6.86
CA ASP A 111 1.42 8.53 -5.67
C ASP A 111 0.02 7.97 -5.98
N GLN A 112 -0.12 6.67 -5.80
CA GLN A 112 -1.38 5.95 -5.96
C GLN A 112 -1.94 5.47 -4.62
N GLY A 113 -1.31 5.83 -3.50
CA GLY A 113 -1.60 5.34 -2.16
C GLY A 113 -1.14 3.90 -1.90
N GLY A 114 -1.41 3.39 -0.70
CA GLY A 114 -0.98 2.06 -0.28
C GLY A 114 -1.64 0.90 -1.03
N ALA A 115 -0.95 -0.24 -1.09
CA ALA A 115 -1.48 -1.51 -1.60
C ALA A 115 -2.40 -2.16 -0.54
N SER A 116 -3.69 -1.77 -0.53
CA SER A 116 -4.69 -2.32 0.40
C SER A 116 -6.08 -2.38 -0.24
N GLY A 117 -6.98 -3.13 0.39
CA GLY A 117 -8.40 -3.22 -0.01
C GLY A 117 -8.66 -3.93 -1.35
N SER A 118 -7.67 -4.63 -1.92
CA SER A 118 -7.79 -5.33 -3.22
C SER A 118 -8.23 -4.42 -4.37
N THR A 119 -7.88 -3.14 -4.31
CA THR A 119 -8.28 -2.10 -5.28
C THR A 119 -7.19 -1.75 -6.31
N GLY A 120 -6.03 -2.43 -6.25
CA GLY A 120 -4.88 -2.13 -7.10
C GLY A 120 -5.23 -2.15 -8.59
N CYS A 121 -5.50 -3.33 -9.14
CA CYS A 121 -5.81 -3.47 -10.56
C CYS A 121 -7.14 -2.82 -10.96
N SER A 122 -8.18 -2.92 -10.12
CA SER A 122 -9.53 -2.46 -10.46
C SER A 122 -9.68 -0.95 -10.43
N ASN A 123 -9.01 -0.26 -9.50
CA ASN A 123 -9.17 1.17 -9.29
C ASN A 123 -7.93 1.96 -9.72
N SER A 124 -6.73 1.46 -9.36
CA SER A 124 -5.48 2.18 -9.66
C SER A 124 -4.98 1.88 -11.09
N GLY A 125 -5.31 0.70 -11.63
CA GLY A 125 -5.00 0.32 -13.03
C GLY A 125 -5.71 1.16 -14.10
N VAL A 126 -6.79 1.85 -13.75
CA VAL A 126 -7.59 2.65 -14.69
C VAL A 126 -6.80 3.81 -15.28
N ALA A 127 -6.05 4.55 -14.44
CA ALA A 127 -5.25 5.69 -14.91
C ALA A 127 -4.17 5.23 -15.90
N LEU A 128 -3.52 4.11 -15.61
CA LEU A 128 -2.50 3.53 -16.47
C LEU A 128 -3.07 3.03 -17.80
N ARG A 129 -4.28 2.43 -17.76
CA ARG A 129 -5.00 2.01 -18.96
C ARG A 129 -5.32 3.19 -19.87
N GLN A 130 -5.86 4.27 -19.28
CA GLN A 130 -6.19 5.48 -20.01
C GLN A 130 -4.95 6.13 -20.62
N ALA A 131 -3.86 6.20 -19.86
CA ALA A 131 -2.58 6.69 -20.35
C ALA A 131 -2.05 5.85 -21.52
N ALA A 132 -2.08 4.52 -21.43
CA ALA A 132 -1.65 3.65 -22.52
C ALA A 132 -2.50 3.83 -23.78
N ALA A 133 -3.83 3.91 -23.63
CA ALA A 133 -4.75 4.18 -24.74
C ALA A 133 -4.49 5.55 -25.40
N GLU A 134 -4.27 6.59 -24.60
CA GLU A 134 -3.93 7.93 -25.11
C GLU A 134 -2.58 7.94 -25.82
N ALA A 135 -1.56 7.28 -25.26
CA ALA A 135 -0.26 7.13 -25.89
C ALA A 135 -0.38 6.46 -27.26
N ARG A 136 -1.21 5.40 -27.39
CA ARG A 136 -1.48 4.76 -28.69
C ARG A 136 -2.09 5.75 -29.68
N MET A 137 -3.12 6.50 -29.27
CA MET A 137 -3.76 7.50 -30.14
C MET A 137 -2.76 8.52 -30.66
N VAL A 138 -1.93 9.09 -29.77
CA VAL A 138 -0.90 10.08 -30.12
C VAL A 138 0.16 9.52 -31.08
N LEU A 139 0.47 8.22 -30.98
CA LEU A 139 1.45 7.56 -31.85
C LEU A 139 0.88 7.18 -33.21
N VAL A 140 -0.41 6.85 -33.30
CA VAL A 140 -1.08 6.48 -34.56
C VAL A 140 -1.48 7.71 -35.37
N ASP A 141 -1.85 8.82 -34.72
CA ASP A 141 -2.24 10.06 -35.38
C ASP A 141 -1.07 10.84 -36.02
N LYS A 142 0.18 10.38 -35.84
CA LYS A 142 1.40 10.99 -36.38
C LYS A 142 1.99 10.18 -37.52
#